data_AF-A0AAD1MAS4-F1
#
_entry.id   AF-A0AAD1MAS4-F1
#
_cell.length_a   1.000
_cell.length_b   1.000
_cell.length_c   1.000
_cell.angle_alpha   90.00
_cell.angle_beta   90.00
_cell.angle_gamma   90.00
#
_symmetry.space_group_name_H-M   'P 1'
#
loop_
_entity.id
_entity.type
_entity.pdbx_description
1 polymer ?
#
loop_
_entity_poly.entity_id
_entity_poly.type
_entity_poly.pdbx_seq_one_letter_code
_entity_poly.pdbx_strand_id
1 'polypeptide(L)'
;MNKAERLWRLRDGVLAWLYDLRVNGTTISQALPESFMAATLWSDTEVTRDELTAAVKWLVDEGYADGRTTYGGTILGPHLTPYGERYAASGKSVRDLPGVADVNSPYLHIEGSSGVAVAFHSPGATQTVNVQQKIEQAQALVEAIEHALPAVTDDLARADAEQLASEIRAESKSEQPQPGRLKTLATVAMTSIATAAGTEAGKAIIDAALPLLS
;
A
#
# COMPACT_ATOMS: atom_id res chain seq x y z
N MET A 1 36.75 14.68 -15.62
CA MET A 1 35.51 14.19 -15.01
C MET A 1 35.38 12.70 -15.30
N ASN A 2 35.09 11.87 -14.28
CA ASN A 2 34.85 10.44 -14.51
C ASN A 2 33.40 10.20 -15.00
N LYS A 3 33.11 9.02 -15.56
CA LYS A 3 31.79 8.72 -16.16
C LYS A 3 30.63 8.83 -15.15
N ALA A 4 30.85 8.42 -13.91
CA ALA A 4 29.82 8.46 -12.87
C ALA A 4 29.49 9.90 -12.46
N GLU A 5 30.51 10.72 -12.26
CA GLU A 5 30.38 12.14 -11.94
C GLU A 5 29.67 12.91 -13.07
N ARG A 6 29.97 12.58 -14.34
CA ARG A 6 29.28 13.15 -15.49
C ARG A 6 27.78 12.85 -15.46
N LEU A 7 27.39 11.62 -15.19
CA LEU A 7 25.97 11.22 -15.14
C LEU A 7 25.23 11.92 -14.00
N TRP A 8 25.85 12.06 -12.83
CA TRP A 8 25.24 12.79 -11.71
C TRP A 8 25.04 14.27 -12.02
N ARG A 9 26.06 14.94 -12.58
CA ARG A 9 25.92 16.33 -13.02
C ARG A 9 24.85 16.50 -14.09
N LEU A 10 24.70 15.51 -14.98
CA LEU A 10 23.66 15.54 -16.00
C LEU A 10 22.27 15.44 -15.38
N ARG A 11 22.07 14.59 -14.37
CA ARG A 11 20.79 14.49 -13.65
C ARG A 11 20.45 15.79 -12.93
N ASP A 12 21.42 16.40 -12.25
CA ASP A 12 21.25 17.70 -11.61
C ASP A 12 20.88 18.80 -12.63
N GLY A 13 21.60 18.83 -13.76
CA GLY A 13 21.34 19.78 -14.83
C GLY A 13 19.96 19.60 -15.45
N VAL A 14 19.53 18.35 -15.69
CA VAL A 14 18.20 18.06 -16.24
C VAL A 14 17.10 18.44 -15.25
N LEU A 15 17.28 18.17 -13.96
CA LEU A 15 16.34 18.57 -12.92
C LEU A 15 16.16 20.11 -12.91
N ALA A 16 17.27 20.85 -12.90
CA ALA A 16 17.25 22.31 -12.94
C ALA A 16 16.59 22.84 -14.23
N TRP A 17 16.92 22.24 -15.37
CA TRP A 17 16.32 22.62 -16.65
C TRP A 17 14.79 22.41 -16.69
N LEU A 18 14.30 21.27 -16.20
CA LEU A 18 12.86 21.01 -16.11
C LEU A 18 12.17 21.98 -15.13
N TYR A 19 12.86 22.40 -14.07
CA TYR A 19 12.38 23.42 -13.15
C TYR A 19 12.24 24.79 -13.84
N ASP A 20 13.23 25.21 -14.61
CA ASP A 20 13.17 26.47 -15.37
C ASP A 20 12.05 26.45 -16.40
N LEU A 21 11.85 25.33 -17.10
CA LEU A 21 10.73 25.15 -18.02
C LEU A 21 9.39 25.32 -17.29
N ARG A 22 9.25 24.74 -16.10
CA ARG A 22 8.06 24.86 -15.26
C ARG A 22 7.81 26.31 -14.81
N VAL A 23 8.82 27.00 -14.31
CA VAL A 23 8.75 28.41 -13.88
C VAL A 23 8.35 29.31 -15.04
N ASN A 24 8.88 29.04 -16.24
CA ASN A 24 8.56 29.79 -17.45
C ASN A 24 7.27 29.34 -18.15
N GLY A 25 6.52 28.37 -17.59
CA GLY A 25 5.30 27.82 -18.18
C GLY A 25 5.50 27.14 -19.55
N THR A 26 6.73 26.73 -19.86
CA THR A 26 7.11 26.10 -21.12
C THR A 26 6.98 24.59 -21.01
N THR A 27 6.38 23.95 -22.01
CA THR A 27 6.30 22.49 -22.11
C THR A 27 7.13 21.99 -23.28
N ILE A 28 7.73 20.81 -23.11
CA ILE A 28 8.53 20.16 -24.15
C ILE A 28 7.93 18.80 -24.49
N SER A 29 7.87 18.46 -25.77
CA SER A 29 7.40 17.14 -26.20
C SER A 29 8.41 16.03 -25.87
N GLN A 30 9.70 16.36 -25.87
CA GLN A 30 10.80 15.45 -25.57
C GLN A 30 12.01 16.24 -25.04
N ALA A 31 12.80 15.63 -24.18
CA ALA A 31 14.13 16.13 -23.82
C ALA A 31 15.12 15.88 -24.97
N LEU A 32 15.54 16.96 -25.65
CA LEU A 32 16.51 16.93 -26.75
C LEU A 32 17.83 17.55 -26.31
N PRO A 33 19.00 16.98 -26.67
CA PRO A 33 20.29 17.52 -26.27
C PRO A 33 20.51 18.96 -26.71
N GLU A 34 20.09 19.37 -27.91
CA GLU A 34 20.24 20.76 -28.34
C GLU A 34 19.49 21.74 -27.44
N SER A 35 18.24 21.42 -27.06
CA SER A 35 17.42 22.26 -26.18
C SER A 35 18.00 22.33 -24.76
N PHE A 36 18.47 21.19 -24.26
CA PHE A 36 19.11 21.11 -22.95
C PHE A 36 20.40 21.94 -22.90
N MET A 37 21.31 21.74 -23.86
CA MET A 37 22.60 22.42 -23.88
C MET A 37 22.46 23.92 -24.10
N ALA A 38 21.50 24.35 -24.94
CA ALA A 38 21.20 25.76 -25.14
C ALA A 38 20.67 26.44 -23.87
N ALA A 39 19.88 25.73 -23.07
CA ALA A 39 19.29 26.27 -21.85
C ALA A 39 20.23 26.25 -20.64
N THR A 40 21.13 25.28 -20.53
CA THR A 40 21.91 25.01 -19.29
C THR A 40 23.35 25.48 -19.31
N LEU A 41 23.84 26.07 -20.42
CA LEU A 41 25.24 26.51 -20.58
C LEU A 41 26.25 25.40 -20.21
N TRP A 42 25.96 24.16 -20.59
CA TRP A 42 26.75 22.97 -20.27
C TRP A 42 28.19 23.07 -20.83
N SER A 43 29.20 22.97 -19.96
CA SER A 43 30.55 23.50 -20.23
C SER A 43 31.61 22.53 -20.76
N ASP A 44 31.35 21.21 -20.80
CA ASP A 44 32.47 20.25 -20.89
C ASP A 44 32.53 19.40 -22.19
N THR A 45 31.43 18.82 -22.66
CA THR A 45 31.38 17.93 -23.84
C THR A 45 29.93 17.73 -24.27
N GLU A 46 29.68 17.62 -25.58
CA GLU A 46 28.36 17.34 -26.16
C GLU A 46 27.61 16.24 -25.39
N VAL A 47 26.36 16.51 -25.05
CA VAL A 47 25.48 15.54 -24.37
C VAL A 47 24.84 14.65 -25.43
N THR A 48 24.99 13.34 -25.31
CA THR A 48 24.35 12.44 -26.28
C THR A 48 22.87 12.25 -25.94
N ARG A 49 22.08 11.84 -26.95
CA ARG A 49 20.66 11.49 -26.73
C ARG A 49 20.49 10.38 -25.69
N ASP A 50 21.40 9.42 -25.67
CA ASP A 50 21.34 8.29 -24.73
C ASP A 50 21.64 8.73 -23.30
N GLU A 51 22.65 9.59 -23.11
CA GLU A 51 22.98 10.16 -21.80
C GLU A 51 21.79 10.97 -21.24
N LEU A 52 21.20 11.83 -22.07
CA LEU A 52 20.06 12.65 -21.67
C LEU A 52 18.82 11.78 -21.36
N THR A 53 18.53 10.81 -22.21
CA THR A 53 17.41 9.88 -22.01
C THR A 53 17.59 9.08 -20.73
N ALA A 54 18.80 8.60 -20.45
CA ALA A 54 19.10 7.89 -19.21
C ALA A 54 18.96 8.79 -17.97
N ALA A 55 19.34 10.07 -18.05
CA ALA A 55 19.17 11.02 -16.96
C ALA A 55 17.68 11.32 -16.67
N VAL A 56 16.90 11.60 -17.71
CA VAL A 56 15.44 11.82 -17.58
C VAL A 56 14.75 10.58 -17.05
N LYS A 57 15.09 9.40 -17.59
CA LYS A 57 14.54 8.13 -17.12
C LYS A 57 14.83 7.91 -15.64
N TRP A 58 16.05 8.17 -15.20
CA TRP A 58 16.39 8.05 -13.78
C TRP A 58 15.56 8.98 -12.90
N LEU A 59 15.34 10.24 -13.33
CA LEU A 59 14.49 11.18 -12.59
C LEU A 59 13.02 10.71 -12.53
N VAL A 60 12.53 10.04 -13.56
CA VAL A 60 11.18 9.44 -13.57
C VAL A 60 11.12 8.23 -12.63
N ASP A 61 12.09 7.33 -12.72
CA ASP A 61 12.13 6.11 -11.89
C ASP A 61 12.21 6.45 -10.38
N GLU A 62 12.88 7.56 -10.02
CA GLU A 62 13.01 8.05 -8.64
C GLU A 62 11.87 9.02 -8.22
N GLY A 63 10.90 9.29 -9.10
CA GLY A 63 9.72 10.11 -8.80
C GLY A 63 9.94 11.64 -8.76
N TYR A 64 11.11 12.13 -9.20
CA TYR A 64 11.35 13.57 -9.36
C TYR A 64 10.62 14.13 -10.61
N ALA A 65 10.50 13.32 -11.65
CA ALA A 65 9.84 13.71 -12.90
C ALA A 65 8.75 12.71 -13.28
N ASP A 66 7.89 13.11 -14.23
CA ASP A 66 6.87 12.27 -14.84
C ASP A 66 6.83 12.53 -16.36
N GLY A 67 6.26 11.59 -17.11
CA GLY A 67 6.14 11.62 -18.55
C GLY A 67 5.73 10.26 -19.12
N ARG A 68 5.33 10.23 -20.39
CA ARG A 68 4.90 8.98 -21.04
C ARG A 68 6.11 8.24 -21.59
N THR A 69 6.36 7.05 -21.07
CA THR A 69 7.43 6.18 -21.58
C THR A 69 7.00 5.47 -22.86
N THR A 70 7.82 5.57 -23.90
CA THR A 70 7.65 4.81 -25.15
C THR A 70 8.31 3.43 -25.08
N TYR A 71 7.95 2.53 -25.99
CA TYR A 71 8.56 1.20 -26.08
C TYR A 71 10.10 1.26 -26.29
N GLY A 72 10.61 2.35 -26.88
CA GLY A 72 12.04 2.60 -27.06
C GLY A 72 12.75 3.29 -25.89
N GLY A 73 12.09 3.46 -24.75
CA GLY A 73 12.68 4.05 -23.54
C GLY A 73 12.72 5.59 -23.52
N THR A 74 12.33 6.26 -24.60
CA THR A 74 12.17 7.72 -24.63
C THR A 74 10.99 8.15 -23.77
N ILE A 75 11.18 9.21 -22.99
CA ILE A 75 10.13 9.87 -22.18
C ILE A 75 9.55 11.05 -22.98
N LEU A 76 8.24 10.99 -23.23
CA LEU A 76 7.48 12.06 -23.88
C LEU A 76 6.84 12.98 -22.84
N GLY A 77 6.86 14.28 -23.11
CA GLY A 77 6.30 15.29 -22.20
C GLY A 77 6.93 15.31 -20.81
N PRO A 78 8.26 15.21 -20.65
CA PRO A 78 8.87 15.19 -19.33
C PRO A 78 8.57 16.49 -18.57
N HIS A 79 8.09 16.36 -17.33
CA HIS A 79 7.81 17.48 -16.43
C HIS A 79 8.08 17.06 -14.98
N LEU A 80 8.25 18.04 -14.08
CA LEU A 80 8.48 17.75 -12.67
C LEU A 80 7.19 17.31 -11.97
N THR A 81 7.33 16.36 -11.04
CA THR A 81 6.29 16.08 -10.04
C THR A 81 6.29 17.17 -8.96
N PRO A 82 5.25 17.28 -8.11
CA PRO A 82 5.29 18.19 -6.96
C PRO A 82 6.48 17.94 -6.03
N TYR A 83 6.96 16.69 -5.94
CA TYR A 83 8.16 16.35 -5.17
C TYR A 83 9.43 16.87 -5.85
N GLY A 84 9.59 16.62 -7.16
CA GLY A 84 10.71 17.12 -7.93
C GLY A 84 10.81 18.64 -7.98
N GLU A 85 9.68 19.34 -8.05
CA GLU A 85 9.64 20.80 -8.01
C GLU A 85 10.18 21.36 -6.69
N ARG A 86 9.75 20.80 -5.55
CA ARG A 86 10.26 21.18 -4.22
C ARG A 86 11.75 20.86 -4.07
N TYR A 87 12.18 19.72 -4.59
CA TYR A 87 13.58 19.31 -4.50
C TYR A 87 14.47 20.22 -5.35
N ALA A 88 14.08 20.48 -6.61
CA ALA A 88 14.79 21.40 -7.49
C ALA A 88 14.91 22.81 -6.89
N ALA A 89 13.82 23.32 -6.31
CA ALA A 89 13.80 24.61 -5.62
C ALA A 89 14.74 24.66 -4.39
N SER A 90 15.08 23.50 -3.79
CA SER A 90 16.00 23.44 -2.66
C SER A 90 17.48 23.61 -3.04
N GLY A 91 17.81 23.52 -4.34
CA GLY A 91 19.17 23.64 -4.85
C GLY A 91 20.12 22.49 -4.47
N LYS A 92 19.59 21.40 -3.92
CA LYS A 92 20.36 20.21 -3.55
C LYS A 92 20.65 19.33 -4.77
N SER A 93 21.78 18.63 -4.76
CA SER A 93 22.12 17.67 -5.82
C SER A 93 21.37 16.37 -5.60
N VAL A 94 20.79 15.79 -6.66
CA VAL A 94 20.16 14.45 -6.60
C VAL A 94 21.16 13.33 -6.31
N ARG A 95 22.47 13.62 -6.38
CA ARG A 95 23.53 12.73 -5.92
C ARG A 95 23.57 12.62 -4.41
N ASP A 96 23.26 13.72 -3.73
CA ASP A 96 23.07 13.68 -2.29
C ASP A 96 21.85 12.79 -2.09
N LEU A 97 22.10 11.52 -1.74
CA LEU A 97 21.07 10.57 -1.33
C LEU A 97 20.07 11.40 -0.56
N PRO A 98 18.77 11.47 -0.96
CA PRO A 98 17.78 12.23 -0.22
C PRO A 98 17.83 11.63 1.16
N GLY A 99 18.58 12.28 2.05
CA GLY A 99 19.33 11.56 3.09
C GLY A 99 18.28 10.83 3.85
N VAL A 100 18.25 9.48 3.68
CA VAL A 100 17.03 8.64 3.81
C VAL A 100 16.22 9.38 4.80
N ALA A 101 15.19 10.13 4.34
CA ALA A 101 14.42 10.89 5.31
C ALA A 101 14.13 9.81 6.33
N ASP A 102 14.62 9.98 7.56
CA ASP A 102 14.34 9.04 8.62
C ASP A 102 12.83 9.25 8.76
N VAL A 103 12.07 8.59 7.88
CA VAL A 103 10.65 8.38 8.00
C VAL A 103 10.66 7.37 9.12
N ASN A 104 10.86 7.94 10.30
CA ASN A 104 10.75 7.29 11.58
C ASN A 104 9.42 6.57 11.46
N SER A 105 9.48 5.24 11.27
CA SER A 105 8.43 4.39 10.70
C SER A 105 7.07 5.04 10.84
N PRO A 106 6.43 5.54 9.76
CA PRO A 106 5.21 6.32 9.91
C PRO A 106 4.19 5.41 10.59
N TYR A 107 3.95 5.67 11.89
CA TYR A 107 3.03 4.87 12.67
C TYR A 107 1.63 5.30 12.26
N LEU A 108 1.08 4.61 11.26
CA LEU A 108 -0.30 4.79 10.86
C LEU A 108 -1.17 4.06 11.87
N HIS A 109 -1.82 4.81 12.75
CA HIS A 109 -2.91 4.28 13.56
C HIS A 109 -4.21 4.44 12.77
N ILE A 110 -4.77 3.34 12.28
CA ILE A 110 -6.06 3.31 11.59
C ILE A 110 -7.09 2.73 12.55
N GLU A 111 -8.00 3.55 13.04
CA GLU A 111 -9.12 3.13 13.87
C GLU A 111 -10.37 2.86 13.01
N GLY A 112 -11.22 1.94 13.44
CA GLY A 112 -12.49 1.63 12.76
C GLY A 112 -12.36 0.88 11.43
N SER A 113 -11.14 0.50 11.02
CA SER A 113 -10.90 -0.38 9.88
C SER A 113 -10.44 -1.74 10.35
N SER A 114 -11.03 -2.77 9.76
CA SER A 114 -10.84 -4.15 10.14
C SER A 114 -10.68 -4.98 8.86
N GLY A 115 -9.62 -5.79 8.79
CA GLY A 115 -9.35 -6.63 7.63
C GLY A 115 -8.65 -5.95 6.45
N VAL A 116 -8.18 -4.72 6.60
CA VAL A 116 -7.56 -3.99 5.50
C VAL A 116 -6.08 -4.42 5.36
N ALA A 117 -5.73 -4.92 4.17
CA ALA A 117 -4.34 -5.08 3.77
C ALA A 117 -3.74 -3.69 3.53
N VAL A 118 -2.99 -3.17 4.51
CA VAL A 118 -2.41 -1.82 4.44
C VAL A 118 -1.22 -1.78 3.47
N ALA A 119 -0.66 -2.95 3.12
CA ALA A 119 0.50 -3.10 2.25
C ALA A 119 0.21 -3.98 1.01
N PHE A 120 -0.86 -3.64 0.26
CA PHE A 120 -1.20 -4.34 -0.97
C PHE A 120 -0.15 -4.05 -2.08
N HIS A 121 0.33 -5.08 -2.78
CA HIS A 121 1.39 -4.99 -3.81
C HIS A 121 2.75 -4.42 -3.34
N SER A 122 3.09 -4.52 -2.06
CA SER A 122 4.38 -4.05 -1.52
C SER A 122 5.34 -5.21 -1.28
N PRO A 123 6.37 -5.42 -2.12
CA PRO A 123 7.35 -6.48 -1.91
C PRO A 123 8.09 -6.32 -0.58
N GLY A 124 8.14 -7.37 0.24
CA GLY A 124 8.83 -7.37 1.54
C GLY A 124 8.04 -6.79 2.71
N ALA A 125 6.79 -6.38 2.53
CA ALA A 125 5.95 -5.94 3.62
C ALA A 125 5.49 -7.12 4.49
N THR A 126 5.66 -7.00 5.81
CA THR A 126 5.10 -7.94 6.80
C THR A 126 3.99 -7.24 7.57
N GLN A 127 2.76 -7.72 7.45
CA GLN A 127 1.63 -7.26 8.25
C GLN A 127 1.38 -8.24 9.38
N THR A 128 1.58 -7.81 10.62
CA THR A 128 1.23 -8.60 11.80
C THR A 128 -0.20 -8.27 12.19
N VAL A 129 -1.11 -9.21 11.97
CA VAL A 129 -2.47 -9.13 12.53
C VAL A 129 -2.40 -9.65 13.97
N ASN A 130 -2.99 -8.94 14.92
CA ASN A 130 -3.02 -9.37 16.31
C ASN A 130 -3.91 -10.63 16.45
N VAL A 131 -3.30 -11.81 16.38
CA VAL A 131 -3.99 -13.11 16.44
C VAL A 131 -4.68 -13.30 17.79
N GLN A 132 -4.14 -12.73 18.87
CA GLN A 132 -4.70 -12.85 20.22
C GLN A 132 -6.11 -12.24 20.31
N GLN A 133 -6.31 -11.05 19.73
CA GLN A 133 -7.62 -10.40 19.69
C GLN A 133 -8.64 -11.22 18.89
N LYS A 134 -8.21 -11.88 17.81
CA LYS A 134 -9.08 -12.76 17.01
C LYS A 134 -9.46 -14.04 17.77
N ILE A 135 -8.58 -14.57 18.62
CA ILE A 135 -8.89 -15.70 19.50
C ILE A 135 -9.96 -15.30 20.52
N GLU A 136 -9.82 -14.15 21.16
CA GLU A 136 -10.79 -13.64 22.15
C GLU A 136 -12.17 -13.42 21.51
N GLN A 137 -12.21 -12.83 20.31
CA GLN A 137 -13.45 -12.66 19.54
C GLN A 137 -14.09 -14.01 19.16
N ALA A 138 -13.28 -15.01 18.78
CA ALA A 138 -13.76 -16.36 18.50
C ALA A 138 -14.36 -17.03 19.74
N GLN A 139 -13.77 -16.81 20.92
CA GLN A 139 -14.32 -17.32 22.18
C GLN A 139 -15.65 -16.67 22.53
N ALA A 140 -15.78 -15.35 22.36
CA ALA A 140 -17.04 -14.64 22.56
C ALA A 140 -18.16 -15.15 21.62
N LEU A 141 -17.82 -15.48 20.37
CA LEU A 141 -18.76 -16.08 19.43
C LEU A 141 -19.23 -17.47 19.90
N VAL A 142 -18.32 -18.30 20.39
CA VAL A 142 -18.68 -19.62 20.95
C VAL A 142 -19.63 -19.47 22.14
N GLU A 143 -19.34 -18.56 23.07
CA GLU A 143 -20.20 -18.30 24.23
C GLU A 143 -21.60 -17.83 23.81
N ALA A 144 -21.69 -16.95 22.82
CA ALA A 144 -22.98 -16.47 22.30
C ALA A 144 -23.79 -17.61 21.65
N ILE A 145 -23.15 -18.50 20.89
CA ILE A 145 -23.82 -19.67 20.30
C ILE A 145 -24.31 -20.61 21.41
N GLU A 146 -23.46 -20.94 22.39
CA GLU A 146 -23.80 -21.85 23.49
C GLU A 146 -24.93 -21.30 24.37
N HIS A 147 -24.96 -19.99 24.60
CA HIS A 147 -26.05 -19.34 25.32
C HIS A 147 -27.39 -19.41 24.57
N ALA A 148 -27.35 -19.46 23.24
CA ALA A 148 -28.55 -19.54 22.40
C ALA A 148 -29.09 -20.97 22.24
N LEU A 149 -28.25 -22.00 22.37
CA LEU A 149 -28.63 -23.41 22.18
C LEU A 149 -29.91 -23.84 22.92
N PRO A 150 -30.14 -23.45 24.20
CA PRO A 150 -31.35 -23.87 24.93
C PRO A 150 -32.65 -23.36 24.32
N ALA A 151 -32.61 -22.26 23.55
CA ALA A 151 -33.77 -21.68 22.88
C ALA A 151 -34.06 -22.32 21.50
N VAL A 152 -33.15 -23.15 20.98
CA VAL A 152 -33.29 -23.79 19.67
C VAL A 152 -34.13 -25.05 19.81
N THR A 153 -35.37 -25.00 19.30
CA THR A 153 -36.34 -26.11 19.39
C THR A 153 -36.12 -27.20 18.33
N ASP A 154 -35.48 -26.86 17.21
CA ASP A 154 -35.14 -27.82 16.15
C ASP A 154 -33.86 -28.57 16.51
N ASP A 155 -33.94 -29.91 16.62
CA ASP A 155 -32.82 -30.76 17.01
C ASP A 155 -31.69 -30.76 15.98
N LEU A 156 -32.01 -30.64 14.68
CA LEU A 156 -30.99 -30.56 13.62
C LEU A 156 -30.24 -29.23 13.70
N ALA A 157 -30.97 -28.11 13.81
CA ALA A 157 -30.36 -26.80 13.96
C ALA A 157 -29.53 -26.68 15.25
N ARG A 158 -29.96 -27.34 16.33
CA ARG A 158 -29.20 -27.40 17.60
C ARG A 158 -27.88 -28.15 17.41
N ALA A 159 -27.92 -29.33 16.76
CA ALA A 159 -26.72 -30.12 16.48
C ALA A 159 -25.72 -29.37 15.58
N ASP A 160 -26.21 -28.69 14.54
CA ASP A 160 -25.37 -27.88 13.65
C ASP A 160 -24.70 -26.71 14.40
N ALA A 161 -25.44 -26.05 15.30
CA ALA A 161 -24.91 -24.97 16.14
C ALA A 161 -23.87 -25.48 17.17
N GLU A 162 -24.10 -26.64 17.78
CA GLU A 162 -23.13 -27.30 18.66
C GLU A 162 -21.84 -27.67 17.91
N GLN A 163 -21.98 -28.22 16.70
CA GLN A 163 -20.84 -28.52 15.84
C GLN A 163 -20.06 -27.24 15.50
N LEU A 164 -20.75 -26.17 15.11
CA LEU A 164 -20.12 -24.90 14.78
C LEU A 164 -19.35 -24.31 15.96
N ALA A 165 -19.94 -24.31 17.17
CA ALA A 165 -19.27 -23.87 18.40
C ALA A 165 -18.01 -24.70 18.69
N SER A 166 -18.07 -26.02 18.47
CA SER A 166 -16.94 -26.93 18.63
C SER A 166 -15.81 -26.62 17.63
N GLU A 167 -16.14 -26.36 16.36
CA GLU A 167 -15.16 -26.04 15.32
C GLU A 167 -14.44 -24.71 15.59
N ILE A 168 -15.18 -23.67 16.01
CA ILE A 168 -14.59 -22.37 16.39
C ILE A 168 -13.67 -22.53 17.61
N ARG A 169 -14.09 -23.34 18.60
CA ARG A 169 -13.28 -23.63 19.78
C ARG A 169 -12.01 -24.41 19.45
N ALA A 170 -12.10 -25.39 18.54
CA ALA A 170 -10.95 -26.17 18.12
C ALA A 170 -9.93 -25.28 17.38
N GLU A 171 -10.40 -24.42 16.48
CA GLU A 171 -9.52 -23.50 15.73
C GLU A 171 -8.87 -22.45 16.65
N SER A 172 -9.64 -21.88 17.60
CA SER A 172 -9.12 -20.88 18.54
C SER A 172 -8.12 -21.44 19.55
N LYS A 173 -8.13 -22.75 19.82
CA LYS A 173 -7.17 -23.45 20.70
C LYS A 173 -6.04 -24.15 19.95
N SER A 174 -5.98 -24.03 18.63
CA SER A 174 -4.90 -24.58 17.81
C SER A 174 -3.55 -23.97 18.19
N GLU A 175 -2.45 -24.73 18.02
CA GLU A 175 -1.08 -24.20 18.17
C GLU A 175 -0.79 -23.08 17.16
N GLN A 176 -1.50 -23.08 16.03
CA GLN A 176 -1.44 -22.04 15.01
C GLN A 176 -2.87 -21.70 14.54
N PRO A 177 -3.58 -20.81 15.26
CA PRO A 177 -4.92 -20.38 14.86
C PRO A 177 -4.87 -19.65 13.52
N GLN A 178 -5.71 -20.03 12.58
CA GLN A 178 -5.80 -19.43 11.26
C GLN A 178 -6.94 -18.42 11.23
N PRO A 179 -6.64 -17.09 11.14
CA PRO A 179 -7.68 -16.06 11.10
C PRO A 179 -8.67 -16.24 9.94
N GLY A 180 -8.19 -16.73 8.80
CA GLY A 180 -9.04 -17.03 7.65
C GLY A 180 -10.09 -18.10 7.93
N ARG A 181 -9.75 -19.13 8.72
CA ARG A 181 -10.69 -20.19 9.11
C ARG A 181 -11.70 -19.69 10.13
N LEU A 182 -11.27 -18.90 11.13
CA LEU A 182 -12.17 -18.24 12.08
C LEU A 182 -13.19 -17.33 11.39
N LYS A 183 -12.76 -16.59 10.35
CA LYS A 183 -13.64 -15.77 9.51
C LYS A 183 -14.69 -16.59 8.76
N THR A 184 -14.29 -17.71 8.17
CA THR A 184 -15.24 -18.63 7.51
C THR A 184 -16.28 -19.16 8.49
N LEU A 185 -15.85 -19.60 9.68
CA LEU A 185 -16.77 -20.13 10.70
C LEU A 185 -17.72 -19.04 11.23
N ALA A 186 -17.24 -17.81 11.44
CA ALA A 186 -18.08 -16.67 11.79
C ALA A 186 -19.10 -16.32 10.69
N THR A 187 -18.74 -16.49 9.42
CA THR A 187 -19.66 -16.30 8.29
C THR A 187 -20.77 -17.34 8.32
N VAL A 188 -20.40 -18.61 8.56
CA VAL A 188 -21.37 -19.69 8.72
C VAL A 188 -22.33 -19.37 9.87
N ALA A 189 -21.83 -18.93 11.02
CA ALA A 189 -22.66 -18.53 12.16
C ALA A 189 -23.68 -17.45 11.79
N MET A 190 -23.27 -16.37 11.11
CA MET A 190 -24.21 -15.34 10.68
C MET A 190 -25.29 -15.87 9.73
N THR A 191 -24.94 -16.78 8.83
CA THR A 191 -25.90 -17.32 7.85
C THR A 191 -26.84 -18.37 8.43
N SER A 192 -26.37 -19.24 9.34
CA SER A 192 -27.19 -20.29 9.96
C SER A 192 -28.22 -19.72 10.95
N ILE A 193 -27.94 -18.53 11.51
CA ILE A 193 -28.79 -17.86 12.50
C ILE A 193 -29.88 -16.98 11.84
N ALA A 194 -30.00 -17.01 10.52
CA ALA A 194 -31.06 -16.29 9.79
C ALA A 194 -32.47 -16.58 10.32
N THR A 195 -32.71 -17.73 10.95
CA THR A 195 -33.99 -18.10 11.60
C THR A 195 -34.23 -17.42 12.95
N ALA A 196 -33.18 -17.00 13.66
CA ALA A 196 -33.26 -16.28 14.93
C ALA A 196 -33.00 -14.76 14.79
N ALA A 197 -32.82 -14.28 13.56
CA ALA A 197 -32.60 -12.88 13.22
C ALA A 197 -33.81 -12.02 13.67
N GLY A 198 -33.69 -11.42 14.86
CA GLY A 198 -34.76 -10.66 15.52
C GLY A 198 -34.89 -10.95 17.01
N THR A 199 -34.32 -12.06 17.49
CA THR A 199 -34.23 -12.40 18.92
C THR A 199 -32.98 -11.80 19.55
N GLU A 200 -32.98 -11.64 20.88
CA GLU A 200 -31.82 -11.17 21.65
C GLU A 200 -30.61 -12.09 21.46
N ALA A 201 -30.84 -13.41 21.41
CA ALA A 201 -29.81 -14.41 21.11
C ALA A 201 -29.23 -14.25 19.70
N GLY A 202 -30.07 -14.04 18.69
CA GLY A 202 -29.60 -13.80 17.31
C GLY A 202 -28.76 -12.53 17.19
N LYS A 203 -29.13 -11.45 17.90
CA LYS A 203 -28.33 -10.22 17.96
C LYS A 203 -26.98 -10.45 18.63
N ALA A 204 -26.95 -11.12 19.78
CA ALA A 204 -25.70 -11.40 20.50
C ALA A 204 -24.71 -12.18 19.63
N ILE A 205 -25.18 -13.13 18.83
CA ILE A 205 -24.30 -13.89 17.94
C ILE A 205 -23.81 -13.05 16.74
N ILE A 206 -24.68 -12.22 16.14
CA ILE A 206 -24.27 -11.31 15.08
C ILE A 206 -23.19 -10.33 15.60
N ASP A 207 -23.43 -9.74 16.77
CA ASP A 207 -22.50 -8.80 17.41
C ASP A 207 -21.15 -9.47 17.72
N ALA A 208 -21.15 -10.73 18.15
CA ALA A 208 -19.94 -11.50 18.40
C ALA A 208 -19.22 -11.95 17.11
N ALA A 209 -19.94 -12.19 16.01
CA ALA A 209 -19.37 -12.62 14.74
C ALA A 209 -18.80 -11.47 13.90
N LEU A 210 -19.36 -10.26 14.01
CA LEU A 210 -18.97 -9.09 13.23
C LEU A 210 -17.46 -8.79 13.29
N PRO A 211 -16.81 -8.76 14.47
CA PRO A 211 -15.37 -8.49 14.58
C PRO A 211 -14.46 -9.56 13.95
N LEU A 212 -14.98 -10.76 13.65
CA LEU A 212 -14.21 -11.83 13.02
C LEU A 212 -14.23 -11.75 11.49
N LEU A 213 -15.30 -11.22 10.90
CA LEU A 213 -15.43 -11.02 9.45
C LEU A 213 -14.58 -9.88 8.91
N SER A 214 -14.24 -9.01 9.84
CA SER A 214 -13.60 -7.73 9.67
C SER A 214 -12.10 -8.00 9.61
#